data_AF-A0A1I8BVN8-F1
#
_entry.id   AF-A0A1I8BVN8-F1
#
_cell.length_a   1.000
_cell.length_b   1.000
_cell.length_c   1.000
_cell.angle_alpha   90.00
_cell.angle_beta   90.00
_cell.angle_gamma   90.00
#
_symmetry.space_group_name_H-M   'P 1'
#
loop_
_entity.id
_entity.type
_entity.pdbx_description
1 polymer ?
#
loop_
_entity_poly.entity_id
_entity_poly.type
_entity_poly.pdbx_seq_one_letter_code
_entity_poly.pdbx_strand_id
1 'polypeptide(L)'
;MSLRCNVNSVGDNKCLENEQDIENWGFYQGSETMELDEEVDQDNGEDIENGSDSSSNITSNIPPNITEAVLIAHKAKLNKKEIARMLKIGIAAVEEIKEKSGINRKKILPEDFENICKLLEQGMNYKDIGGIYGVECSTIGVFIRNEKKKLEQNFDSPSISNIHSEVVTNVRSPTKAQLNEKMAKILEKDISTTLNSRQQQDKGNLLPEDYKNILKLLKLGKTLNSVAKIYGVDSSSVRQFVKDNVSSAISKKKKIGKPSISDIPPIIIEAVLIARKAKYSLEQISKMLKINRAVLTQIKQQFELGKVSQKLFPEDYNKIVELLEQGKTYDEIGHIFGAERSTVSFFVRKRESKIKKKSKCRPKLSKLPDSSENELDDENTFNNFENEVVNNIENKQFR
;
A
#
# COMPACT_ATOMS: atom_id res chain seq x y z
N MET A 1 -13.11 -78.80 35.09
CA MET A 1 -12.97 -78.89 33.62
C MET A 1 -12.15 -77.67 33.17
N SER A 2 -10.81 -77.75 33.22
CA SER A 2 -9.89 -78.29 32.20
C SER A 2 -9.62 -77.32 31.04
N LEU A 3 -8.59 -76.49 31.26
CA LEU A 3 -7.37 -76.26 30.46
C LEU A 3 -7.40 -76.13 28.92
N ARG A 4 -6.74 -75.06 28.44
CA ARG A 4 -5.62 -74.95 27.44
C ARG A 4 -5.80 -73.67 26.60
N CYS A 5 -4.99 -72.62 26.72
CA CYS A 5 -3.55 -72.42 26.42
C CYS A 5 -3.18 -72.43 24.92
N ASN A 6 -2.54 -71.31 24.52
CA ASN A 6 -1.22 -71.21 23.85
C ASN A 6 -1.09 -70.95 22.32
N VAL A 7 -0.59 -69.74 21.99
CA VAL A 7 0.83 -69.37 21.64
C VAL A 7 1.30 -69.17 20.17
N ASN A 8 2.01 -68.03 20.02
CA ASN A 8 3.10 -67.59 19.11
C ASN A 8 2.81 -67.27 17.62
N SER A 9 3.51 -66.34 16.94
CA SER A 9 4.90 -65.82 17.02
C SER A 9 4.97 -64.29 16.74
N VAL A 10 5.78 -63.47 17.42
CA VAL A 10 7.25 -63.21 17.28
C VAL A 10 7.68 -62.69 15.91
N GLY A 11 8.31 -61.51 15.92
CA GLY A 11 9.02 -60.85 14.83
C GLY A 11 9.80 -59.66 15.36
N ASP A 12 10.89 -59.94 16.09
CA ASP A 12 11.93 -58.98 16.46
C ASP A 12 12.70 -58.47 15.23
N ASN A 13 13.20 -57.24 15.29
CA ASN A 13 14.59 -56.96 14.92
C ASN A 13 15.09 -55.66 15.57
N LYS A 14 16.09 -55.87 16.44
CA LYS A 14 17.00 -54.90 17.03
C LYS A 14 18.16 -54.63 16.08
N CYS A 15 18.67 -53.41 16.07
CA CYS A 15 20.10 -53.02 16.05
C CYS A 15 20.13 -51.65 16.76
N LEU A 16 20.73 -51.45 17.95
CA LEU A 16 22.17 -51.42 18.29
C LEU A 16 22.94 -50.52 17.31
N GLU A 17 23.76 -49.53 17.68
CA GLU A 17 24.35 -49.12 18.96
C GLU A 17 25.21 -47.85 18.68
N ASN A 18 25.59 -47.14 19.75
CA ASN A 18 26.77 -46.27 19.94
C ASN A 18 26.73 -44.82 19.40
N GLU A 19 26.75 -43.76 20.23
CA GLU A 19 27.72 -43.29 21.26
C GLU A 19 28.89 -42.47 20.70
N GLN A 20 29.12 -41.32 21.36
CA GLN A 20 30.37 -40.53 21.47
C GLN A 20 30.79 -39.71 20.22
N ASP A 21 31.36 -38.50 20.27
CA ASP A 21 31.84 -37.63 21.34
C ASP A 21 32.22 -36.25 20.72
N ILE A 22 32.13 -35.20 21.54
CA ILE A 22 33.13 -34.14 21.84
C ILE A 22 33.84 -33.38 20.67
N GLU A 23 33.71 -32.04 20.77
CA GLU A 23 34.63 -30.95 20.39
C GLU A 23 35.36 -30.95 19.04
N ASN A 24 35.21 -29.85 18.28
CA ASN A 24 36.42 -29.12 17.88
C ASN A 24 36.17 -27.63 17.60
N TRP A 25 37.01 -26.81 18.21
CA TRP A 25 37.23 -25.39 17.95
C TRP A 25 37.98 -25.19 16.63
N GLY A 26 37.73 -24.05 15.97
CA GLY A 26 38.48 -23.62 14.79
C GLY A 26 38.47 -22.10 14.66
N PHE A 27 39.53 -21.48 15.16
CA PHE A 27 39.98 -20.11 14.94
C PHE A 27 39.91 -19.66 13.47
N TYR A 28 39.57 -18.40 13.22
CA TYR A 28 40.26 -17.59 12.19
C TYR A 28 40.29 -16.11 12.61
N GLN A 29 41.52 -15.59 12.70
CA GLN A 29 41.90 -14.19 12.91
C GLN A 29 42.11 -13.49 11.55
N GLY A 30 42.18 -12.15 11.59
CA GLY A 30 42.83 -11.29 10.60
C GLY A 30 41.88 -10.27 9.98
N SER A 31 41.88 -9.00 10.43
CA SER A 31 42.67 -7.87 9.89
C SER A 31 42.23 -7.53 8.46
N GLU A 32 41.72 -6.33 8.17
CA GLU A 32 42.51 -5.10 8.07
C GLU A 32 41.65 -3.84 8.23
N THR A 33 42.24 -2.86 8.90
CA THR A 33 41.86 -1.45 8.95
C THR A 33 42.36 -0.73 7.70
N MET A 34 41.53 0.09 7.07
CA MET A 34 41.97 1.15 6.16
C MET A 34 41.46 2.49 6.68
N GLU A 35 42.41 3.29 7.14
CA GLU A 35 42.32 4.72 7.40
C GLU A 35 42.14 5.47 6.09
N LEU A 36 41.23 6.46 6.06
CA LEU A 36 41.31 7.61 5.18
C LEU A 36 40.81 8.82 5.97
N ASP A 37 41.78 9.63 6.39
CA ASP A 37 41.60 11.02 6.80
C ASP A 37 41.29 11.87 5.55
N GLU A 38 40.35 12.80 5.68
CA GLU A 38 40.46 14.13 5.05
C GLU A 38 39.42 15.06 5.67
N GLU A 39 39.93 15.94 6.54
CA GLU A 39 39.29 17.15 7.04
C GLU A 39 39.20 18.19 5.92
N VAL A 40 38.05 18.87 5.79
CA VAL A 40 37.99 20.29 5.41
C VAL A 40 36.79 20.92 6.13
N ASP A 41 37.09 21.71 7.15
CA ASP A 41 36.19 22.72 7.72
C ASP A 41 36.09 23.93 6.80
N GLN A 42 34.87 24.36 6.49
CA GLN A 42 34.56 25.79 6.30
C GLN A 42 33.17 26.09 6.87
N ASP A 43 33.21 26.70 8.05
CA ASP A 43 32.15 27.43 8.71
C ASP A 43 31.92 28.77 7.98
N ASN A 44 30.68 29.07 7.63
CA ASN A 44 30.21 30.41 7.28
C ASN A 44 28.69 30.44 7.48
N GLY A 45 28.28 30.96 8.63
CA GLY A 45 26.92 31.42 8.86
C GLY A 45 26.63 32.67 8.05
N GLU A 46 25.70 32.55 7.10
CA GLU A 46 25.01 33.70 6.51
C GLU A 46 23.50 33.44 6.53
N ASP A 47 22.79 34.49 6.92
CA ASP A 47 21.34 34.58 6.98
C ASP A 47 20.71 34.25 5.62
N ILE A 48 19.83 33.23 5.59
CA ILE A 48 19.06 32.90 4.40
C ILE A 48 17.92 33.91 4.25
N GLU A 49 18.25 35.06 3.65
CA GLU A 49 17.29 35.86 2.91
C GLU A 49 16.80 35.09 1.68
N ASN A 50 15.55 35.37 1.28
CA ASN A 50 14.84 34.71 0.19
C ASN A 50 15.55 34.89 -1.17
N GLY A 51 16.44 33.97 -1.51
CA GLY A 51 17.00 33.81 -2.85
C GLY A 51 16.04 33.06 -3.77
N SER A 52 15.25 33.82 -4.54
CA SER A 52 14.65 33.36 -5.79
C SER A 52 15.75 33.03 -6.81
N ASP A 53 15.47 32.06 -7.68
CA ASP A 53 16.23 31.71 -8.90
C ASP A 53 17.31 30.63 -8.77
N SER A 54 16.87 29.37 -8.63
CA SER A 54 17.55 28.24 -9.29
C SER A 54 16.55 27.10 -9.59
N SER A 55 15.83 27.26 -10.69
CA SER A 55 15.04 26.20 -11.34
C SER A 55 15.99 25.17 -11.98
N SER A 56 16.61 24.31 -11.16
CA SER A 56 17.37 23.16 -11.66
C SER A 56 16.49 21.90 -11.68
N ASN A 57 16.61 21.14 -12.76
CA ASN A 57 15.82 19.96 -13.15
C ASN A 57 15.94 18.76 -12.19
N ILE A 58 15.46 18.87 -10.95
CA ILE A 58 15.45 17.75 -9.97
C ILE A 58 14.30 16.74 -10.25
N THR A 59 13.44 17.00 -11.24
CA THR A 59 12.09 16.40 -11.27
C THR A 59 11.92 15.18 -12.19
N SER A 60 12.99 14.67 -12.82
CA SER A 60 12.89 13.56 -13.78
C SER A 60 12.73 12.17 -13.14
N ASN A 61 12.96 12.00 -11.84
CA ASN A 61 12.95 10.70 -11.16
C ASN A 61 12.07 10.66 -9.90
N ILE A 62 10.80 11.11 -10.00
CA ILE A 62 9.83 10.87 -8.91
C ILE A 62 9.34 9.43 -9.01
N PRO A 63 9.55 8.57 -8.01
CA PRO A 63 9.12 7.18 -8.09
C PRO A 63 7.58 7.06 -8.15
N PRO A 64 7.04 6.02 -8.83
CA PRO A 64 5.60 5.89 -9.11
C PRO A 64 4.72 5.85 -7.85
N ASN A 65 5.26 5.33 -6.75
CA ASN A 65 4.58 5.25 -5.46
C ASN A 65 4.31 6.64 -4.84
N ILE A 66 5.25 7.58 -4.96
CA ILE A 66 5.08 8.97 -4.49
C ILE A 66 4.02 9.66 -5.34
N THR A 67 4.04 9.42 -6.66
CA THR A 67 3.02 9.94 -7.57
C THR A 67 1.62 9.53 -7.10
N GLU A 68 1.38 8.24 -6.90
CA GLU A 68 0.06 7.73 -6.46
C GLU A 68 -0.36 8.28 -5.08
N ALA A 69 0.58 8.40 -4.14
CA ALA A 69 0.34 8.98 -2.82
C ALA A 69 -0.07 10.46 -2.89
N VAL A 70 0.58 11.27 -3.75
CA VAL A 70 0.19 12.66 -4.00
C VAL A 70 -1.23 12.75 -4.58
N LEU A 71 -1.59 11.90 -5.54
CA LEU A 71 -2.94 11.90 -6.12
C LEU A 71 -4.01 11.53 -5.09
N ILE A 72 -3.71 10.57 -4.21
CA ILE A 72 -4.57 10.16 -3.10
C ILE A 72 -4.77 11.31 -2.11
N ALA A 73 -3.67 11.93 -1.67
CA ALA A 73 -3.71 13.03 -0.71
C ALA A 73 -4.46 14.24 -1.28
N HIS A 74 -4.32 14.50 -2.58
CA HIS A 74 -5.07 15.54 -3.26
C HIS A 74 -6.58 15.25 -3.35
N LYS A 75 -6.96 14.00 -3.69
CA LYS A 75 -8.37 13.58 -3.66
C LYS A 75 -9.00 13.69 -2.27
N ALA A 76 -8.17 13.62 -1.22
CA ALA A 76 -8.56 13.86 0.16
C ALA A 76 -8.64 15.35 0.56
N LYS A 77 -8.50 16.27 -0.41
CA LYS A 77 -8.54 17.73 -0.21
C LYS A 77 -7.47 18.27 0.74
N LEU A 78 -6.33 17.58 0.88
CA LEU A 78 -5.19 18.09 1.66
C LEU A 78 -4.49 19.25 0.94
N ASN A 79 -3.99 20.21 1.70
CA ASN A 79 -3.25 21.36 1.16
C ASN A 79 -1.91 20.89 0.55
N LYS A 80 -1.47 21.49 -0.57
CA LYS A 80 -0.15 21.19 -1.17
C LYS A 80 1.02 21.25 -0.18
N LYS A 81 1.01 22.19 0.79
CA LYS A 81 2.02 22.29 1.87
C LYS A 81 1.98 21.09 2.84
N GLU A 82 0.81 20.51 3.09
CA GLU A 82 0.66 19.33 3.94
C GLU A 82 1.14 18.08 3.20
N ILE A 83 0.73 17.93 1.93
CA ILE A 83 1.17 16.81 1.08
C ILE A 83 2.70 16.80 0.96
N ALA A 84 3.32 17.96 0.72
CA ALA A 84 4.77 18.12 0.64
C ALA A 84 5.47 17.68 1.94
N ARG A 85 4.99 18.15 3.09
CA ARG A 85 5.53 17.77 4.42
C ARG A 85 5.37 16.28 4.70
N MET A 86 4.22 15.71 4.39
CA MET A 86 3.92 14.30 4.67
C MET A 86 4.76 13.33 3.83
N LEU A 87 4.99 13.67 2.56
CA LEU A 87 5.72 12.80 1.63
C LEU A 87 7.21 13.18 1.50
N LYS A 88 7.67 14.16 2.29
CA LYS A 88 9.05 14.70 2.27
C LYS A 88 9.51 15.07 0.86
N ILE A 89 8.63 15.73 0.09
CA ILE A 89 8.91 16.20 -1.27
C ILE A 89 8.68 17.72 -1.36
N GLY A 90 9.36 18.39 -2.29
CA GLY A 90 9.17 19.81 -2.52
C GLY A 90 7.74 20.16 -2.96
N ILE A 91 7.27 21.35 -2.61
CA ILE A 91 5.94 21.85 -3.02
C ILE A 91 5.81 21.87 -4.55
N ALA A 92 6.89 22.24 -5.26
CA ALA A 92 6.94 22.23 -6.72
C ALA A 92 6.70 20.83 -7.31
N ALA A 93 7.30 19.79 -6.71
CA ALA A 93 7.10 18.40 -7.15
C ALA A 93 5.64 17.95 -6.97
N VAL A 94 4.97 18.36 -5.90
CA VAL A 94 3.52 18.10 -5.70
C VAL A 94 2.69 18.74 -6.81
N GLU A 95 3.03 19.97 -7.21
CA GLU A 95 2.32 20.72 -8.25
C GLU A 95 2.52 20.08 -9.63
N GLU A 96 3.75 19.70 -9.96
CA GLU A 96 4.10 19.01 -11.20
C GLU A 96 3.44 17.63 -11.30
N ILE A 97 3.39 16.84 -10.21
CA ILE A 97 2.68 15.56 -10.20
C ILE A 97 1.19 15.77 -10.48
N LYS A 98 0.56 16.81 -9.90
CA LYS A 98 -0.85 17.13 -10.17
C LYS A 98 -1.09 17.53 -11.63
N GLU A 99 -0.14 18.24 -12.23
CA GLU A 99 -0.21 18.67 -13.62
C GLU A 99 -0.03 17.49 -14.58
N LYS A 100 1.02 16.67 -14.39
CA LYS A 100 1.30 15.47 -15.18
C LYS A 100 0.17 14.43 -15.10
N SER A 101 -0.49 14.32 -13.95
CA SER A 101 -1.63 13.42 -13.76
C SER A 101 -2.95 13.96 -14.33
N GLY A 102 -2.98 15.21 -14.80
CA GLY A 102 -4.18 15.84 -15.33
C GLY A 102 -5.28 16.07 -14.30
N ILE A 103 -5.00 15.98 -13.00
CA ILE A 103 -6.02 16.14 -11.95
C ILE A 103 -6.53 17.59 -11.86
N ASN A 104 -5.71 18.57 -12.24
CA ASN A 104 -6.13 19.98 -12.29
C ASN A 104 -6.91 20.33 -13.56
N ARG A 105 -6.95 19.46 -14.57
CA ARG A 105 -7.79 19.67 -15.75
C ARG A 105 -9.13 19.01 -15.47
N LYS A 106 -10.10 19.79 -14.97
CA LYS A 106 -11.50 19.39 -15.06
C LYS A 106 -11.75 19.04 -16.53
N LYS A 107 -12.02 17.77 -16.82
CA LYS A 107 -12.40 17.37 -18.18
C LYS A 107 -13.82 17.88 -18.38
N ILE A 108 -13.99 18.72 -19.39
CA ILE A 108 -15.30 19.06 -19.93
C ILE A 108 -15.89 17.76 -20.47
N LEU A 109 -17.07 17.38 -19.97
CA LEU A 109 -17.76 16.18 -20.42
C LEU A 109 -18.48 16.47 -21.75
N PRO A 110 -18.71 15.47 -22.62
CA PRO A 110 -19.52 15.66 -23.82
C PRO A 110 -20.92 16.23 -23.52
N GLU A 111 -21.49 15.89 -22.36
CA GLU A 111 -22.78 16.40 -21.87
C GLU A 111 -22.77 17.92 -21.63
N ASP A 112 -21.60 18.50 -21.36
CA ASP A 112 -21.44 19.95 -21.15
C ASP A 112 -21.46 20.74 -22.47
N PHE A 113 -21.33 20.07 -23.63
CA PHE A 113 -21.22 20.72 -24.93
C PHE A 113 -22.44 21.61 -25.24
N GLU A 114 -23.65 21.11 -24.99
CA GLU A 114 -24.88 21.87 -25.25
C GLU A 114 -24.97 23.14 -24.38
N ASN A 115 -24.55 23.04 -23.11
CA ASN A 115 -24.53 24.18 -22.20
C ASN A 115 -23.46 25.20 -22.58
N ILE A 116 -22.28 24.74 -23.00
CA ILE A 116 -21.21 25.63 -23.50
C ILE A 116 -21.66 26.35 -24.77
N CYS A 117 -22.35 25.68 -25.70
CA CYS A 117 -22.93 26.30 -26.88
C CYS A 117 -23.97 27.37 -26.51
N LYS A 118 -24.88 27.09 -25.57
CA LYS A 118 -25.87 28.08 -25.10
C LYS A 118 -25.22 29.33 -24.48
N LEU A 119 -24.15 29.16 -23.71
CA LEU A 119 -23.41 30.31 -23.14
C LEU A 119 -22.71 31.13 -24.23
N LEU A 120 -22.17 30.49 -25.27
CA LEU A 120 -21.60 31.18 -26.43
C LEU A 120 -22.67 31.93 -27.24
N GLU A 121 -23.84 31.34 -27.43
CA GLU A 121 -24.98 31.98 -28.08
C GLU A 121 -25.48 33.20 -27.30
N GLN A 122 -25.37 33.18 -25.97
CA GLN A 122 -25.62 34.32 -25.09
C GLN A 122 -24.52 35.41 -25.14
N GLY A 123 -23.48 35.22 -25.96
CA GLY A 123 -22.40 36.20 -26.14
C GLY A 123 -21.31 36.13 -25.07
N MET A 124 -21.26 35.08 -24.24
CA MET A 124 -20.15 34.91 -23.31
C MET A 124 -18.84 34.58 -24.02
N ASN A 125 -17.73 35.17 -23.56
CA ASN A 125 -16.41 34.84 -24.09
C ASN A 125 -15.85 33.54 -23.47
N TYR A 126 -14.83 32.94 -24.11
CA TYR A 126 -14.22 31.69 -23.65
C TYR A 126 -13.56 31.77 -22.26
N LYS A 127 -13.13 32.97 -21.83
CA LYS A 127 -12.50 33.17 -20.53
C LYS A 127 -13.54 33.02 -19.40
N ASP A 128 -14.71 33.61 -19.58
CA ASP A 128 -15.79 33.55 -18.60
C ASP A 128 -16.38 32.13 -18.51
N ILE A 129 -16.55 31.46 -19.66
CA ILE A 129 -16.96 30.06 -19.70
C ILE A 129 -15.90 29.17 -19.02
N GLY A 130 -14.61 29.43 -19.27
CA GLY A 130 -13.52 28.75 -18.57
C GLY A 130 -13.59 28.92 -17.05
N GLY A 131 -13.96 30.12 -16.58
CA GLY A 131 -14.24 30.41 -15.17
C GLY A 131 -15.37 29.56 -14.58
N ILE A 132 -16.50 29.44 -15.29
CA ILE A 132 -17.65 28.63 -14.87
C ILE A 132 -17.27 27.15 -14.73
N TYR A 133 -16.58 26.61 -15.75
CA TYR A 133 -16.23 25.19 -15.79
C TYR A 133 -14.93 24.87 -15.02
N GLY A 134 -14.19 25.87 -14.58
CA GLY A 134 -12.88 25.71 -13.92
C GLY A 134 -11.84 25.09 -14.85
N VAL A 135 -11.79 25.57 -16.10
CA VAL A 135 -10.88 25.13 -17.16
C VAL A 135 -10.27 26.33 -17.88
N GLU A 136 -9.10 26.16 -18.47
CA GLU A 136 -8.50 27.23 -19.29
C GLU A 136 -9.33 27.52 -20.54
N CYS A 137 -9.33 28.78 -20.98
CA CYS A 137 -10.03 29.21 -22.20
C CYS A 137 -9.56 28.44 -23.45
N SER A 138 -8.27 28.09 -23.51
CA SER A 138 -7.68 27.23 -24.53
C SER A 138 -8.37 25.86 -24.61
N THR A 139 -8.73 25.30 -23.45
CA THR A 139 -9.38 23.99 -23.33
C THR A 139 -10.81 24.02 -23.86
N ILE A 140 -11.56 25.10 -23.57
CA ILE A 140 -12.90 25.32 -24.14
C ILE A 140 -12.83 25.37 -25.68
N GLY A 141 -11.88 26.13 -26.24
CA GLY A 141 -11.72 26.26 -27.69
C GLY A 141 -11.29 24.97 -28.40
N VAL A 142 -10.49 24.12 -27.76
CA VAL A 142 -10.14 22.79 -28.29
C VAL A 142 -11.35 21.85 -28.22
N PHE A 143 -12.07 21.85 -27.11
CA PHE A 143 -13.25 21.01 -26.91
C PHE A 143 -14.33 21.26 -27.99
N ILE A 144 -14.68 22.53 -28.22
CA ILE A 144 -15.68 22.91 -29.22
C ILE A 144 -15.28 22.48 -30.63
N ARG A 145 -14.01 22.68 -31.01
CA ARG A 145 -13.51 22.26 -32.33
C ARG A 145 -13.59 20.74 -32.51
N ASN A 146 -13.33 19.97 -31.47
CA ASN A 146 -13.38 18.51 -31.53
C ASN A 146 -14.82 18.00 -31.64
N GLU A 147 -15.75 18.53 -30.86
CA GLU A 147 -17.17 18.13 -30.94
C GLU A 147 -17.81 18.58 -32.26
N LYS A 148 -17.46 19.77 -32.77
CA LYS A 148 -17.90 20.22 -34.11
C LYS A 148 -17.42 19.27 -35.21
N LYS A 149 -16.15 18.85 -35.19
CA LYS A 149 -15.62 17.85 -36.13
C LYS A 149 -16.34 16.52 -36.07
N LYS A 150 -16.72 16.05 -34.87
CA LYS A 150 -17.49 14.81 -34.72
C LYS A 150 -18.89 14.93 -35.31
N LEU A 151 -19.54 16.08 -35.13
CA LEU A 151 -20.83 16.35 -35.75
C LEU A 151 -20.71 16.38 -37.28
N GLU A 152 -19.71 17.07 -37.83
CA GLU A 152 -19.46 17.13 -39.28
C GLU A 152 -19.17 15.73 -39.87
N GLN A 153 -18.37 14.90 -39.20
CA GLN A 153 -18.07 13.53 -39.64
C GLN A 153 -19.30 12.61 -39.65
N ASN A 154 -20.34 12.91 -38.87
CA ASN A 154 -21.58 12.14 -38.90
C ASN A 154 -22.49 12.52 -40.08
N PHE A 155 -22.27 13.67 -40.73
CA PHE A 155 -23.05 14.10 -41.89
C PHE A 155 -22.47 13.62 -43.24
N ASP A 156 -21.18 13.26 -43.29
CA ASP A 156 -20.50 12.86 -44.53
C ASP A 156 -20.54 11.34 -44.82
N SER A 157 -21.48 10.58 -44.24
CA SER A 157 -21.74 9.20 -44.69
C SER A 157 -22.70 9.16 -45.88
N PRO A 158 -22.25 8.81 -47.11
CA PRO A 158 -23.11 8.74 -48.28
C PRO A 158 -23.90 7.42 -48.27
N SER A 159 -24.94 7.32 -47.45
CA SER A 159 -25.87 6.16 -47.46
C SER A 159 -27.22 6.48 -46.81
N ILE A 160 -27.86 7.59 -47.17
CA ILE A 160 -29.29 7.80 -46.87
C ILE A 160 -29.97 8.42 -48.10
N SER A 161 -30.08 7.64 -49.18
CA SER A 161 -31.05 7.91 -50.24
C SER A 161 -32.03 6.76 -50.44
N ASN A 162 -32.16 5.83 -49.47
CA ASN A 162 -33.05 4.67 -49.67
C ASN A 162 -33.77 4.12 -48.44
N ILE A 163 -33.89 4.87 -47.34
CA ILE A 163 -34.76 4.45 -46.22
C ILE A 163 -35.56 5.65 -45.74
N HIS A 164 -36.44 6.13 -46.62
CA HIS A 164 -37.58 6.96 -46.24
C HIS A 164 -38.86 6.28 -46.74
N SER A 165 -39.13 5.09 -46.22
CA SER A 165 -40.44 4.44 -46.26
C SER A 165 -40.34 3.13 -45.47
N GLU A 166 -41.02 3.08 -44.33
CA GLU A 166 -41.14 1.94 -43.40
C GLU A 166 -39.98 1.73 -42.41
N VAL A 167 -40.35 1.33 -41.19
CA VAL A 167 -39.51 1.14 -39.99
C VAL A 167 -39.20 2.41 -39.19
N VAL A 168 -40.26 3.16 -38.86
CA VAL A 168 -40.34 3.87 -37.58
C VAL A 168 -41.30 3.11 -36.67
N THR A 169 -40.89 1.93 -36.21
CA THR A 169 -41.47 1.32 -35.00
C THR A 169 -40.37 0.60 -34.22
N ASN A 170 -39.93 1.22 -33.13
CA ASN A 170 -39.36 0.57 -31.93
C ASN A 170 -38.29 -0.51 -32.16
N VAL A 171 -37.07 -0.11 -32.56
CA VAL A 171 -35.89 -0.95 -32.31
C VAL A 171 -35.49 -0.75 -30.85
N ARG A 172 -36.17 -1.47 -29.95
CA ARG A 172 -35.82 -1.53 -28.53
C ARG A 172 -34.53 -2.35 -28.42
N SER A 173 -33.46 -1.73 -27.93
CA SER A 173 -32.18 -2.41 -27.68
C SER A 173 -32.43 -3.72 -26.92
N PRO A 174 -31.83 -4.85 -27.34
CA PRO A 174 -32.09 -6.13 -26.71
C PRO A 174 -31.77 -6.07 -25.23
N THR A 175 -32.70 -6.53 -24.40
CA THR A 175 -32.48 -6.50 -22.96
C THR A 175 -31.33 -7.45 -22.60
N LYS A 176 -30.65 -7.18 -21.48
CA LYS A 176 -29.59 -8.06 -20.96
C LYS A 176 -30.03 -9.53 -20.85
N ALA A 177 -31.31 -9.77 -20.57
CA ALA A 177 -31.91 -11.10 -20.55
C ALA A 177 -31.91 -11.78 -21.93
N GLN A 178 -32.28 -11.05 -22.99
CA GLN A 178 -32.28 -11.56 -24.36
C GLN A 178 -30.87 -11.87 -24.87
N LEU A 179 -29.89 -11.04 -24.51
CA LEU A 179 -28.48 -11.28 -24.79
C LEU A 179 -27.97 -12.54 -24.08
N ASN A 180 -28.27 -12.70 -22.79
CA ASN A 180 -27.90 -13.89 -22.03
C ASN A 180 -28.55 -15.16 -22.59
N GLU A 181 -29.80 -15.08 -23.02
CA GLU A 181 -30.50 -16.22 -23.64
C GLU A 181 -29.87 -16.64 -24.97
N LYS A 182 -29.55 -15.67 -25.84
CA LYS A 182 -28.85 -15.96 -27.11
C LYS A 182 -27.48 -16.61 -26.87
N MET A 183 -26.70 -16.07 -25.94
CA MET A 183 -25.40 -16.65 -25.57
C MET A 183 -25.54 -18.06 -25.00
N ALA A 184 -26.56 -18.31 -24.18
CA ALA A 184 -26.83 -19.63 -23.63
C ALA A 184 -27.16 -20.66 -24.72
N LYS A 185 -27.96 -20.29 -25.73
CA LYS A 185 -28.29 -21.17 -26.87
C LYS A 185 -27.06 -21.54 -27.72
N ILE A 186 -26.15 -20.57 -27.94
CA ILE A 186 -24.89 -20.82 -28.66
C ILE A 186 -24.02 -21.80 -27.87
N LEU A 187 -23.83 -21.55 -26.57
CA LEU A 187 -23.07 -22.43 -25.69
C LEU A 187 -23.67 -23.85 -25.60
N GLU A 188 -24.99 -23.97 -25.50
CA GLU A 188 -25.67 -25.26 -25.52
C GLU A 188 -25.38 -26.04 -26.80
N LYS A 189 -25.47 -25.39 -27.96
CA LYS A 189 -25.16 -26.01 -29.24
C LYS A 189 -23.70 -26.50 -29.30
N ASP A 190 -22.74 -25.68 -28.90
CA ASP A 190 -21.31 -26.03 -28.91
C ASP A 190 -21.01 -27.20 -27.95
N ILE A 191 -21.61 -27.18 -26.75
CA ILE A 191 -21.46 -28.26 -25.77
C ILE A 191 -22.09 -29.54 -26.29
N SER A 192 -23.30 -29.47 -26.86
CA SER A 192 -23.96 -30.64 -27.47
C SER A 192 -23.15 -31.23 -28.61
N THR A 193 -22.53 -30.42 -29.48
CA THR A 193 -21.65 -30.94 -30.54
C THR A 193 -20.41 -31.63 -29.96
N THR A 194 -19.81 -31.06 -28.92
CA THR A 194 -18.64 -31.64 -28.24
C THR A 194 -19.00 -32.93 -27.48
N LEU A 195 -20.16 -33.00 -26.85
CA LEU A 195 -20.65 -34.18 -26.15
C LEU A 195 -21.03 -35.30 -27.13
N ASN A 196 -21.59 -34.96 -28.29
CA ASN A 196 -21.87 -35.94 -29.34
C ASN A 196 -20.59 -36.61 -29.85
N SER A 197 -19.47 -35.89 -29.91
CA SER A 197 -18.16 -36.51 -30.21
C SER A 197 -17.61 -37.41 -29.10
N ARG A 198 -18.05 -37.24 -27.84
CA ARG A 198 -17.65 -38.09 -26.70
C ARG A 198 -18.50 -39.36 -26.52
N GLN A 199 -19.56 -39.54 -27.33
CA GLN A 199 -20.63 -40.52 -27.07
C GLN A 199 -20.24 -42.01 -27.09
N GLN A 200 -18.99 -42.39 -27.31
CA GLN A 200 -18.61 -43.80 -27.40
C GLN A 200 -17.81 -44.39 -26.24
N GLN A 201 -17.25 -43.60 -25.31
CA GLN A 201 -16.35 -44.19 -24.30
C GLN A 201 -16.71 -43.93 -22.83
N ASP A 202 -17.36 -42.82 -22.45
CA ASP A 202 -17.60 -42.52 -21.01
C ASP A 202 -18.91 -41.77 -20.75
N LYS A 203 -20.06 -42.39 -21.04
CA LYS A 203 -21.36 -41.81 -20.63
C LYS A 203 -21.53 -41.94 -19.12
N GLY A 204 -21.42 -40.83 -18.39
CA GLY A 204 -21.80 -40.74 -16.98
C GLY A 204 -20.82 -39.99 -16.07
N ASN A 205 -19.56 -39.83 -16.49
CA ASN A 205 -18.54 -39.18 -15.69
C ASN A 205 -18.28 -37.75 -16.16
N LEU A 206 -18.43 -36.78 -15.26
CA LEU A 206 -18.06 -35.38 -15.51
C LEU A 206 -16.54 -35.23 -15.42
N LEU A 207 -15.92 -34.73 -16.49
CA LEU A 207 -14.48 -34.51 -16.53
C LEU A 207 -14.12 -33.12 -15.95
N PRO A 208 -12.92 -32.94 -15.36
CA PRO A 208 -12.46 -31.63 -14.85
C PRO A 208 -12.58 -30.48 -15.86
N GLU A 209 -12.42 -30.75 -17.16
CA GLU A 209 -12.57 -29.78 -18.25
C GLU A 209 -14.00 -29.24 -18.35
N ASP A 210 -14.99 -30.07 -18.02
CA ASP A 210 -16.41 -29.73 -18.10
C ASP A 210 -16.82 -28.71 -17.03
N TYR A 211 -16.06 -28.62 -15.93
CA TYR A 211 -16.32 -27.68 -14.84
C TYR A 211 -16.40 -26.23 -15.30
N LYS A 212 -15.52 -25.81 -16.23
CA LYS A 212 -15.52 -24.45 -16.77
C LYS A 212 -16.82 -24.15 -17.53
N ASN A 213 -17.31 -25.12 -18.29
CA ASN A 213 -18.51 -24.96 -19.11
C ASN A 213 -19.79 -25.02 -18.25
N ILE A 214 -19.84 -25.92 -17.27
CA ILE A 214 -20.90 -25.98 -16.24
C ILE A 214 -21.00 -24.63 -15.51
N LEU A 215 -19.89 -24.05 -15.06
CA LEU A 215 -19.89 -22.74 -14.42
C LEU A 215 -20.38 -21.61 -15.33
N LYS A 216 -20.05 -21.64 -16.63
CA LYS A 216 -20.55 -20.65 -17.60
C LYS A 216 -22.07 -20.75 -17.73
N LEU A 217 -22.63 -21.95 -17.87
CA LEU A 217 -24.08 -22.15 -17.95
C LEU A 217 -24.79 -21.69 -16.69
N LEU A 218 -24.25 -22.01 -15.50
CA LEU A 218 -24.83 -21.56 -14.23
C LEU A 218 -24.79 -20.03 -14.08
N LYS A 219 -23.71 -19.36 -14.52
CA LYS A 219 -23.63 -17.89 -14.54
C LYS A 219 -24.63 -17.23 -15.50
N LEU A 220 -25.05 -17.96 -16.55
CA LEU A 220 -26.10 -17.53 -17.46
C LEU A 220 -27.52 -17.78 -16.91
N GLY A 221 -27.65 -18.30 -15.68
CA GLY A 221 -28.93 -18.51 -15.00
C GLY A 221 -29.60 -19.85 -15.31
N LYS A 222 -28.90 -20.79 -15.95
CA LYS A 222 -29.43 -22.14 -16.18
C LYS A 222 -29.58 -22.90 -14.86
N THR A 223 -30.66 -23.66 -14.73
CA THR A 223 -30.90 -24.50 -13.55
C THR A 223 -30.02 -25.74 -13.60
N LEU A 224 -29.67 -26.32 -12.43
CA LEU A 224 -28.89 -27.56 -12.36
C LEU A 224 -29.51 -28.70 -13.19
N ASN A 225 -30.84 -28.81 -13.22
CA ASN A 225 -31.55 -29.82 -14.00
C ASN A 225 -31.37 -29.62 -15.51
N SER A 226 -31.33 -28.37 -15.98
CA SER A 226 -31.07 -28.09 -17.40
C SER A 226 -29.63 -28.44 -17.80
N VAL A 227 -28.66 -28.14 -16.92
CA VAL A 227 -27.25 -28.52 -17.13
C VAL A 227 -27.10 -30.04 -17.11
N ALA A 228 -27.73 -30.72 -16.15
CA ALA A 228 -27.77 -32.18 -16.04
C ALA A 228 -28.27 -32.84 -17.34
N LYS A 229 -29.36 -32.32 -17.93
CA LYS A 229 -29.87 -32.79 -19.22
C LYS A 229 -28.88 -32.58 -20.38
N ILE A 230 -28.19 -31.45 -20.43
CA ILE A 230 -27.18 -31.17 -21.48
C ILE A 230 -26.05 -32.20 -21.42
N TYR A 231 -25.59 -32.52 -20.21
CA TYR A 231 -24.47 -33.44 -19.98
C TYR A 231 -24.87 -34.92 -19.89
N GLY A 232 -26.17 -35.24 -19.91
CA GLY A 232 -26.66 -36.61 -19.77
C GLY A 232 -26.32 -37.25 -18.42
N VAL A 233 -26.31 -36.46 -17.34
CA VAL A 233 -26.01 -36.90 -15.97
C VAL A 233 -27.11 -36.47 -15.00
N ASP A 234 -27.12 -37.03 -13.81
CA ASP A 234 -28.05 -36.62 -12.76
C ASP A 234 -27.70 -35.25 -12.19
N SER A 235 -28.72 -34.47 -11.81
CA SER A 235 -28.54 -33.15 -11.18
C SER A 235 -27.73 -33.22 -9.89
N SER A 236 -27.80 -34.34 -9.18
CA SER A 236 -27.00 -34.63 -7.98
C SER A 236 -25.51 -34.73 -8.31
N SER A 237 -25.16 -35.38 -9.42
CA SER A 237 -23.77 -35.49 -9.91
C SER A 237 -23.21 -34.13 -10.30
N VAL A 238 -23.99 -33.29 -11.00
CA VAL A 238 -23.58 -31.91 -11.32
C VAL A 238 -23.34 -31.09 -10.05
N ARG A 239 -24.24 -31.20 -9.07
CA ARG A 239 -24.12 -30.48 -7.79
C ARG A 239 -22.87 -30.91 -7.03
N GLN A 240 -22.65 -32.22 -6.90
CA GLN A 240 -21.50 -32.77 -6.19
C GLN A 240 -20.19 -32.38 -6.88
N PHE A 241 -20.14 -32.50 -8.21
CA PHE A 241 -18.99 -32.09 -9.01
C PHE A 241 -18.65 -30.60 -8.86
N VAL A 242 -19.65 -29.71 -8.87
CA VAL A 242 -19.45 -28.28 -8.59
C VAL A 242 -18.94 -28.07 -7.16
N LYS A 243 -19.52 -28.75 -6.17
CA LYS A 243 -19.12 -28.64 -4.76
C LYS A 243 -17.66 -29.06 -4.55
N ASP A 244 -17.22 -30.15 -5.15
CA ASP A 244 -15.86 -30.69 -5.00
C ASP A 244 -14.82 -29.79 -5.67
N ASN A 245 -15.13 -29.27 -6.86
CA ASN A 245 -14.26 -28.32 -7.56
C ASN A 245 -14.22 -26.94 -6.89
N VAL A 246 -15.33 -26.47 -6.31
CA VAL A 246 -15.35 -25.23 -5.52
C VAL A 246 -14.55 -25.42 -4.22
N SER A 247 -14.73 -26.55 -3.53
CA SER A 247 -14.03 -26.84 -2.27
C SER A 247 -12.53 -26.96 -2.48
N SER A 248 -12.09 -27.60 -3.57
CA SER A 248 -10.67 -27.68 -3.94
C SER A 248 -10.09 -26.33 -4.40
N ALA A 249 -10.86 -25.49 -5.09
CA ALA A 249 -10.44 -24.12 -5.42
C ALA A 249 -10.32 -23.23 -4.18
N ILE A 250 -11.23 -23.38 -3.21
CA ILE A 250 -11.20 -22.67 -1.94
C ILE A 250 -9.99 -23.13 -1.11
N SER A 251 -9.73 -24.44 -1.03
CA SER A 251 -8.58 -24.96 -0.29
C SER A 251 -7.24 -24.53 -0.92
N LYS A 252 -7.16 -24.48 -2.26
CA LYS A 252 -5.99 -23.92 -2.98
C LYS A 252 -5.82 -22.42 -2.73
N LYS A 253 -6.90 -21.63 -2.72
CA LYS A 253 -6.83 -20.19 -2.36
C LYS A 253 -6.43 -19.97 -0.89
N LYS A 254 -6.78 -20.89 0.01
CA LYS A 254 -6.41 -20.83 1.43
C LYS A 254 -4.92 -21.13 1.68
N LYS A 255 -4.22 -21.72 0.70
CA LYS A 255 -2.77 -21.94 0.71
C LYS A 255 -1.94 -20.76 0.17
N ILE A 256 -2.56 -19.72 -0.38
CA ILE A 256 -1.87 -18.43 -0.48
C ILE A 256 -1.76 -17.97 0.96
N GLY A 257 -0.58 -18.16 1.56
CA GLY A 257 -0.32 -17.84 2.96
C GLY A 257 -0.90 -16.47 3.27
N LYS A 258 -1.57 -16.34 4.42
CA LYS A 258 -1.97 -15.02 4.91
C LYS A 258 -0.71 -14.15 4.79
N PRO A 259 -0.73 -13.06 4.00
CA PRO A 259 0.47 -12.26 3.79
C PRO A 259 1.01 -11.91 5.17
N SER A 260 2.29 -12.22 5.40
CA SER A 260 2.91 -11.84 6.66
C SER A 260 2.97 -10.32 6.67
N ILE A 261 2.76 -9.71 7.84
CA ILE A 261 2.78 -8.25 7.97
C ILE A 261 4.16 -7.70 7.58
N SER A 262 5.21 -8.49 7.76
CA SER A 262 6.57 -8.20 7.28
C SER A 262 6.65 -7.93 5.78
N ASP A 263 5.69 -8.46 5.01
CA ASP A 263 5.71 -8.40 3.55
C ASP A 263 5.00 -7.14 3.04
N ILE A 264 4.41 -6.34 3.93
CA ILE A 264 3.72 -5.10 3.59
C ILE A 264 4.75 -3.96 3.59
N PRO A 265 4.98 -3.29 2.45
CA PRO A 265 5.85 -2.13 2.38
C PRO A 265 5.46 -1.05 3.41
N PRO A 266 6.41 -0.45 4.15
CA PRO A 266 6.14 0.59 5.15
C PRO A 266 5.32 1.78 4.61
N ILE A 267 5.52 2.13 3.34
CA ILE A 267 4.77 3.21 2.67
C ILE A 267 3.27 2.94 2.59
N ILE A 268 2.87 1.67 2.43
CA ILE A 268 1.47 1.28 2.41
C ILE A 268 0.86 1.44 3.79
N ILE A 269 1.60 1.06 4.83
CA ILE A 269 1.18 1.22 6.21
C ILE A 269 0.91 2.70 6.51
N GLU A 270 1.85 3.57 6.14
CA GLU A 270 1.73 5.01 6.34
C GLU A 270 0.54 5.62 5.59
N ALA A 271 0.33 5.23 4.32
CA ALA A 271 -0.82 5.67 3.54
C ALA A 271 -2.17 5.26 4.18
N VAL A 272 -2.25 4.04 4.73
CA VAL A 272 -3.44 3.58 5.47
C VAL A 272 -3.69 4.42 6.71
N LEU A 273 -2.65 4.77 7.47
CA LEU A 273 -2.78 5.62 8.66
C LEU A 273 -3.24 7.02 8.31
N ILE A 274 -2.68 7.60 7.25
CA ILE A 274 -3.07 8.91 6.73
C ILE A 274 -4.56 8.92 6.36
N ALA A 275 -4.99 7.93 5.58
CA ALA A 275 -6.39 7.83 5.19
C ALA A 275 -7.32 7.61 6.39
N ARG A 276 -6.87 6.87 7.41
CA ARG A 276 -7.61 6.72 8.66
C ARG A 276 -7.72 8.03 9.46
N LYS A 277 -6.63 8.81 9.56
CA LYS A 277 -6.64 10.15 10.19
C LYS A 277 -7.61 11.10 9.47
N ALA A 278 -7.70 10.98 8.14
CA ALA A 278 -8.67 11.70 7.30
C ALA A 278 -10.10 11.11 7.35
N LYS A 279 -10.40 10.21 8.31
CA LYS A 279 -11.72 9.61 8.56
C LYS A 279 -12.30 8.77 7.41
N TYR A 280 -11.47 8.24 6.51
CA TYR A 280 -11.94 7.28 5.50
C TYR A 280 -12.33 5.93 6.11
N SER A 281 -13.39 5.32 5.57
CA SER A 281 -13.79 3.95 5.93
C SER A 281 -12.78 2.92 5.40
N LEU A 282 -12.66 1.77 6.05
CA LEU A 282 -11.77 0.70 5.58
C LEU A 282 -12.07 0.25 4.14
N GLU A 283 -13.33 0.32 3.73
CA GLU A 283 -13.77 -0.03 2.37
C GLU A 283 -13.29 1.00 1.35
N GLN A 284 -13.35 2.29 1.69
CA GLN A 284 -12.81 3.36 0.85
C GLN A 284 -11.29 3.22 0.70
N ILE A 285 -10.59 2.94 1.80
CA ILE A 285 -9.13 2.74 1.79
C ILE A 285 -8.74 1.50 0.98
N SER A 286 -9.45 0.38 1.17
CA SER A 286 -9.26 -0.85 0.40
C SER A 286 -9.42 -0.60 -1.09
N LYS A 287 -10.44 0.15 -1.49
CA LYS A 287 -10.70 0.51 -2.88
C LYS A 287 -9.66 1.48 -3.45
N MET A 288 -9.25 2.50 -2.68
CA MET A 288 -8.27 3.50 -3.11
C MET A 288 -6.88 2.91 -3.31
N LEU A 289 -6.41 2.10 -2.35
CA LEU A 289 -5.07 1.52 -2.38
C LEU A 289 -5.03 0.16 -3.10
N LYS A 290 -6.19 -0.37 -3.52
CA LYS A 290 -6.35 -1.73 -4.08
C LYS A 290 -5.80 -2.82 -3.16
N ILE A 291 -5.89 -2.62 -1.84
CA ILE A 291 -5.40 -3.55 -0.82
C ILE A 291 -6.55 -4.42 -0.31
N ASN A 292 -6.29 -5.70 -0.07
CA ASN A 292 -7.26 -6.61 0.52
C ASN A 292 -7.69 -6.15 1.92
N ARG A 293 -9.01 -6.17 2.19
CA ARG A 293 -9.59 -5.80 3.48
C ARG A 293 -8.98 -6.57 4.67
N ALA A 294 -8.57 -7.82 4.47
CA ALA A 294 -7.90 -8.62 5.50
C ALA A 294 -6.57 -8.00 5.93
N VAL A 295 -5.75 -7.56 4.98
CA VAL A 295 -4.46 -6.88 5.21
C VAL A 295 -4.70 -5.56 5.96
N LEU A 296 -5.70 -4.79 5.53
CA LEU A 296 -6.12 -3.57 6.22
C LEU A 296 -6.55 -3.81 7.67
N THR A 297 -7.22 -4.92 7.94
CA THR A 297 -7.66 -5.30 9.29
C THR A 297 -6.45 -5.70 10.15
N GLN A 298 -5.47 -6.41 9.57
CA GLN A 298 -4.21 -6.73 10.26
C GLN A 298 -3.41 -5.47 10.58
N ILE A 299 -3.24 -4.55 9.62
CA ILE A 299 -2.60 -3.24 9.87
C ILE A 299 -3.35 -2.53 10.99
N LYS A 300 -4.68 -2.40 10.88
CA LYS A 300 -5.51 -1.77 11.92
C LYS A 300 -5.30 -2.42 13.29
N GLN A 301 -5.34 -3.75 13.36
CA GLN A 301 -5.19 -4.49 14.60
C GLN A 301 -3.80 -4.29 15.19
N GLN A 302 -2.73 -4.25 14.40
CA GLN A 302 -1.40 -3.92 14.90
C GLN A 302 -1.26 -2.49 15.38
N PHE A 303 -1.95 -1.53 14.76
CA PHE A 303 -1.96 -0.16 15.23
C PHE A 303 -2.85 0.04 16.46
N GLU A 304 -3.99 -0.64 16.54
CA GLU A 304 -4.87 -0.60 17.72
C GLU A 304 -4.24 -1.33 18.91
N LEU A 305 -3.57 -2.46 18.68
CA LEU A 305 -2.74 -3.15 19.68
C LEU A 305 -1.45 -2.36 19.97
N GLY A 306 -0.95 -1.63 18.98
CA GLY A 306 0.21 -0.73 19.06
C GLY A 306 -0.10 0.66 19.60
N LYS A 307 -1.32 0.91 20.10
CA LYS A 307 -1.69 2.15 20.83
C LYS A 307 -0.92 2.34 22.16
N VAL A 308 0.15 1.58 22.42
CA VAL A 308 1.03 1.76 23.59
C VAL A 308 2.39 2.37 23.24
N SER A 309 2.73 2.63 21.97
CA SER A 309 3.97 3.37 21.69
C SER A 309 3.90 4.12 20.38
N GLN A 310 3.51 5.40 20.42
CA GLN A 310 4.11 6.32 19.46
C GLN A 310 5.62 6.21 19.68
N LYS A 311 6.34 5.60 18.73
CA LYS A 311 7.79 5.59 18.77
C LYS A 311 8.21 7.05 18.72
N LEU A 312 8.67 7.57 19.85
CA LEU A 312 9.45 8.80 19.89
C LEU A 312 10.60 8.61 18.92
N PHE A 313 10.75 9.52 17.98
CA PHE A 313 11.84 9.44 17.02
C PHE A 313 13.15 9.91 17.70
N PRO A 314 14.33 9.49 17.23
CA PRO A 314 15.60 9.96 17.77
C PRO A 314 15.72 11.48 17.82
N GLU A 315 15.12 12.18 16.86
CA GLU A 315 15.10 13.64 16.76
C GLU A 315 14.26 14.30 17.86
N ASP A 316 13.27 13.58 18.41
CA ASP A 316 12.43 14.08 19.51
C ASP A 316 13.18 14.11 20.84
N TYR A 317 14.31 13.40 20.94
CA TYR A 317 15.04 13.28 22.19
C TYR A 317 15.60 14.61 22.69
N ASN A 318 16.19 15.43 21.80
CA ASN A 318 16.79 16.70 22.22
C ASN A 318 15.72 17.61 22.83
N LYS A 319 14.53 17.63 22.23
CA LYS A 319 13.36 18.34 22.78
C LYS A 319 12.85 17.73 24.09
N ILE A 320 12.88 16.40 24.23
CA ILE A 320 12.54 15.75 25.52
C ILE A 320 13.51 16.20 26.61
N VAL A 321 14.81 16.29 26.32
CA VAL A 321 15.82 16.78 27.27
C VAL A 321 15.60 18.24 27.62
N GLU A 322 15.42 19.11 26.63
CA GLU A 322 15.11 20.53 26.87
C GLU A 322 13.87 20.70 27.76
N LEU A 323 12.82 19.91 27.54
CA LEU A 323 11.61 19.95 28.37
C LEU A 323 11.87 19.44 29.79
N LEU A 324 12.71 18.41 29.96
CA LEU A 324 13.12 17.92 31.27
C LEU A 324 13.99 18.96 32.02
N GLU A 325 14.87 19.66 31.31
CA GLU A 325 15.67 20.76 31.85
C GLU A 325 14.81 21.96 32.29
N GLN A 326 13.72 22.22 31.56
CA GLN A 326 12.68 23.18 31.95
C GLN A 326 11.85 22.69 33.16
N GLY A 327 12.10 21.49 33.68
CA GLY A 327 11.40 20.92 34.82
C GLY A 327 10.06 20.28 34.50
N LYS A 328 9.75 19.99 33.23
CA LYS A 328 8.51 19.29 32.85
C LYS A 328 8.53 17.84 33.31
N THR A 329 7.37 17.34 33.71
CA THR A 329 7.18 15.95 34.12
C THR A 329 7.05 15.01 32.91
N TYR A 330 7.34 13.72 33.10
CA TYR A 330 7.16 12.72 32.03
C TYR A 330 5.72 12.64 31.51
N ASP A 331 4.73 12.95 32.34
CA ASP A 331 3.32 12.99 31.93
C ASP A 331 3.03 14.19 31.02
N GLU A 332 3.51 15.38 31.38
CA GLU A 332 3.37 16.57 30.53
C GLU A 332 4.10 16.39 29.19
N ILE A 333 5.30 15.82 29.22
CA ILE A 333 6.07 15.50 28.01
C ILE A 333 5.31 14.46 27.18
N GLY A 334 4.78 13.41 27.82
CA GLY A 334 3.94 12.42 27.16
C GLY A 334 2.74 13.06 26.45
N HIS A 335 2.09 14.03 27.10
CA HIS A 335 1.01 14.81 26.48
C HIS A 335 1.46 15.64 25.28
N ILE A 336 2.63 16.29 25.35
CA ILE A 336 3.19 17.08 24.24
C ILE A 336 3.50 16.18 23.03
N PHE A 337 4.09 15.01 23.25
CA PHE A 337 4.49 14.08 22.18
C PHE A 337 3.41 13.05 21.82
N GLY A 338 2.26 13.04 22.50
CA GLY A 338 1.25 12.00 22.33
C GLY A 338 1.73 10.59 22.69
N ALA A 339 2.70 10.48 23.60
CA ALA A 339 3.29 9.24 24.07
C ALA A 339 2.88 8.93 25.52
N GLU A 340 2.85 7.65 25.89
CA GLU A 340 2.62 7.27 27.28
C GLU A 340 3.86 7.60 28.14
N ARG A 341 3.65 7.96 29.41
CA ARG A 341 4.71 8.22 30.41
C ARG A 341 5.80 7.15 30.41
N SER A 342 5.38 5.89 30.33
CA SER A 342 6.24 4.71 30.27
C SER A 342 7.22 4.76 29.08
N THR A 343 6.74 5.24 27.93
CA THR A 343 7.50 5.35 26.68
C THR A 343 8.53 6.47 26.81
N VAL A 344 8.14 7.63 27.33
CA VAL A 344 9.06 8.75 27.58
C VAL A 344 10.18 8.31 28.53
N SER A 345 9.83 7.70 29.66
CA SER A 345 10.79 7.21 30.65
C SER A 345 11.76 6.16 30.07
N PHE A 346 11.25 5.23 29.27
CA PHE A 346 12.07 4.23 28.60
C PHE A 346 13.11 4.86 27.65
N PHE A 347 12.71 5.88 26.89
CA PHE A 347 13.61 6.57 25.97
C PHE A 347 14.75 7.29 26.69
N VAL A 348 14.44 7.98 27.80
CA VAL A 348 15.43 8.68 28.63
C VAL A 348 16.46 7.69 29.18
N ARG A 349 16.02 6.64 29.89
CA ARG A 349 16.90 5.60 30.45
C ARG A 349 17.76 4.91 29.39
N LYS A 350 17.18 4.63 28.22
CA LYS A 350 17.90 3.96 27.15
C LYS A 350 19.08 4.80 26.65
N ARG A 351 18.96 6.12 26.57
CA ARG A 351 20.08 6.98 26.14
C ARG A 351 21.11 7.16 27.26
N GLU A 352 20.70 7.33 28.51
CA GLU A 352 21.62 7.34 29.66
C GLU A 352 22.50 6.08 29.68
N SER A 353 21.91 4.92 29.41
CA SER A 353 22.67 3.65 29.35
C SER A 353 23.71 3.63 28.22
N LYS A 354 23.49 4.36 27.12
CA LYS A 354 24.46 4.50 26.02
C LYS A 354 25.58 5.47 26.39
N ILE A 355 25.26 6.59 27.05
CA ILE A 355 26.25 7.57 27.52
C ILE A 355 27.19 6.90 28.55
N LYS A 356 26.63 6.19 29.53
CA LYS A 356 27.39 5.43 30.54
C LYS A 356 28.29 4.34 29.93
N LYS A 357 27.88 3.73 28.82
CA LYS A 357 28.72 2.74 28.10
C LYS A 357 29.86 3.41 27.33
N LYS A 358 29.63 4.56 26.70
CA LYS A 358 30.69 5.32 26.00
C LYS A 358 31.77 5.81 26.96
N SER A 359 31.40 6.32 28.14
CA SER A 359 32.37 6.79 29.14
C SER A 359 33.21 5.68 29.75
N LYS A 360 32.66 4.46 29.89
CA LYS A 360 33.40 3.29 30.41
C LYS A 360 34.40 2.68 29.42
N CYS A 361 34.25 2.96 28.12
CA CYS A 361 35.09 2.41 27.07
C CYS A 361 36.26 3.31 26.64
N ARG A 362 36.50 4.48 27.28
CA ARG A 362 37.75 5.20 27.04
C ARG A 362 38.90 4.43 27.72
N PRO A 363 39.88 3.91 26.97
CA PRO A 363 41.06 3.30 27.56
C PRO A 363 41.74 4.35 28.43
N LYS A 364 42.16 3.95 29.64
CA LYS A 364 42.98 4.80 30.50
C LYS A 364 44.25 5.12 29.70
N LEU A 365 44.34 6.34 29.17
CA LEU A 365 45.57 6.84 28.55
C LEU A 365 46.64 6.75 29.63
N SER A 366 47.50 5.75 29.50
CA SER A 366 48.64 5.56 30.37
C SER A 366 49.59 6.72 30.11
N LYS A 367 49.67 7.61 31.11
CA LYS A 367 50.80 8.50 31.43
C LYS A 367 51.79 8.71 30.28
N LEU A 368 51.56 9.74 29.47
CA LEU A 368 52.66 10.39 28.74
C LEU A 368 53.50 11.21 29.75
N PRO A 369 54.82 11.22 29.60
CA PRO A 369 55.73 11.88 30.53
C PRO A 369 55.64 13.41 30.40
N ASP A 370 55.80 14.05 31.56
CA ASP A 370 55.84 15.49 31.76
C ASP A 370 56.73 16.19 30.73
N SER A 371 56.12 17.08 29.94
CA SER A 371 56.82 18.25 29.43
C SER A 371 55.87 19.43 29.53
N SER A 372 56.34 20.42 30.27
CA SER A 372 55.78 21.73 30.51
C SER A 372 55.54 22.48 29.19
N GLU A 373 54.35 23.02 28.99
CA GLU A 373 54.07 24.46 29.01
C GLU A 373 52.58 24.71 28.69
N ASN A 374 52.10 25.87 29.13
CA ASN A 374 50.70 26.23 29.29
C ASN A 374 49.92 26.30 27.97
N GLU A 375 48.74 25.70 27.91
CA GLU A 375 47.62 26.20 27.11
C GLU A 375 46.29 25.75 27.73
N LEU A 376 45.30 26.66 27.71
CA LEU A 376 43.98 26.53 28.34
C LEU A 376 43.06 25.73 27.43
N ASP A 377 42.76 24.48 27.79
CA ASP A 377 41.79 23.63 27.07
C ASP A 377 40.39 23.69 27.70
N ASP A 378 39.44 24.32 26.99
CA ASP A 378 38.04 24.51 27.36
C ASP A 378 37.14 23.27 27.16
N GLU A 379 37.65 22.15 26.63
CA GLU A 379 36.82 20.99 26.24
C GLU A 379 36.38 20.07 27.41
N ASN A 380 36.99 20.20 28.59
CA ASN A 380 36.64 19.34 29.73
C ASN A 380 35.37 19.79 30.48
N THR A 381 34.79 20.93 30.08
CA THR A 381 33.62 21.55 30.73
C THR A 381 32.30 20.93 30.25
N PHE A 382 32.23 20.42 29.02
CA PHE A 382 30.98 19.95 28.41
C PHE A 382 30.49 18.59 28.96
N ASN A 383 31.41 17.65 29.23
CA ASN A 383 31.05 16.31 29.72
C ASN A 383 30.68 16.27 31.21
N ASN A 384 31.15 17.24 32.01
CA ASN A 384 30.72 17.37 33.40
C ASN A 384 29.29 17.94 33.49
N PHE A 385 28.91 18.82 32.55
CA PHE A 385 27.59 19.45 32.52
C PHE A 385 26.47 18.44 32.24
N GLU A 386 26.63 17.54 31.25
CA GLU A 386 25.61 16.52 30.95
C GLU A 386 25.35 15.56 32.12
N ASN A 387 26.40 15.20 32.88
CA ASN A 387 26.26 14.30 34.04
C ASN A 387 25.61 14.98 35.26
N GLU A 388 25.84 16.28 35.44
CA GLU A 388 25.23 17.06 36.53
C GLU A 388 23.74 17.33 36.30
N VAL A 389 23.36 17.64 35.05
CA VAL A 389 21.96 17.85 34.66
C VAL A 389 21.13 16.57 34.87
N VAL A 390 21.65 15.41 34.46
CA VAL A 390 20.95 14.12 34.63
C VAL A 390 20.74 13.76 36.10
N ASN A 391 21.75 13.96 36.96
CA ASN A 391 21.64 13.69 38.40
C ASN A 391 20.68 14.67 39.12
N ASN A 392 20.57 15.91 38.65
CA ASN A 392 19.64 16.90 39.21
C ASN A 392 18.18 16.65 38.81
N ILE A 393 17.93 16.06 37.63
CA ILE A 393 16.58 15.70 37.16
C ILE A 393 15.99 14.55 38.00
N GLU A 394 16.78 13.52 38.32
CA GLU A 394 16.30 12.40 39.17
C GLU A 394 15.92 12.86 40.58
N ASN A 395 16.69 13.78 41.18
CA ASN A 395 16.44 14.24 42.55
C ASN A 395 15.23 15.19 42.69
N LYS A 396 14.80 15.86 41.62
CA LYS A 396 13.62 16.75 41.62
C LYS A 396 12.30 16.03 41.34
N GLN A 397 12.32 14.86 40.69
CA GLN A 397 11.11 14.13 40.27
C GLN A 397 10.64 13.08 41.29
N PHE A 398 11.46 12.75 42.30
CA PHE A 398 11.15 11.79 43.37
C PHE A 398 10.82 12.43 44.73
N ARG A 399 10.70 13.76 44.79
CA ARG A 399 10.04 14.50 45.88
C ARG A 399 8.69 14.97 45.40
#